data_AF-A0A351H9L4-F1
#
_entry.id   AF-A0A351H9L4-F1
#
_cell.length_a   1.000
_cell.length_b   1.000
_cell.length_c   1.000
_cell.angle_alpha   90.00
_cell.angle_beta   90.00
_cell.angle_gamma   90.00
#
_symmetry.space_group_name_H-M   'P 1'
#
loop_
_entity.id
_entity.type
_entity.pdbx_description
1 polymer ?
#
loop_
_entity_poly.entity_id
_entity_poly.type
_entity_poly.pdbx_seq_one_letter_code
_entity_poly.pdbx_strand_id
1 'polypeptide(L)'
;EEMAAAVVRMLKTRGLLNDPIRVITTNGAPYGIELIKEGSIDYSISTSPGWEGFVSFLALHAYTQELITDLNQQILLPNTPITPETIDDKTKVVPWDVDPVWIDLTREYFPQYNSLY
;
A
#
# COMPACT_ATOMS: atom_id res chain seq x y z
N GLU A 1 -7.72 -5.58 -1.34
CA GLU A 1 -9.02 -5.22 -1.97
C GLU A 1 -9.90 -6.42 -2.37
N GLU A 2 -9.47 -7.68 -2.19
CA GLU A 2 -10.20 -8.87 -2.66
C GLU A 2 -11.64 -8.97 -2.13
N MET A 3 -11.84 -8.74 -0.83
CA MET A 3 -13.16 -8.73 -0.20
C MET A 3 -14.06 -7.66 -0.82
N ALA A 4 -13.50 -6.47 -1.05
CA ALA A 4 -14.24 -5.36 -1.63
C ALA A 4 -14.63 -5.62 -3.08
N ALA A 5 -13.78 -6.27 -3.88
CA ALA A 5 -14.11 -6.67 -5.24
C ALA A 5 -15.35 -7.59 -5.28
N ALA A 6 -15.50 -8.49 -4.29
CA ALA A 6 -16.70 -9.31 -4.16
C ALA A 6 -17.95 -8.49 -3.80
N VAL A 7 -17.81 -7.53 -2.87
CA VAL A 7 -18.89 -6.62 -2.48
C VAL A 7 -19.33 -5.76 -3.66
N VAL A 8 -18.39 -5.17 -4.39
CA VAL A 8 -18.63 -4.37 -5.61
C VAL A 8 -19.44 -5.18 -6.63
N ARG A 9 -19.03 -6.42 -6.94
CA ARG A 9 -19.79 -7.27 -7.88
C ARG A 9 -21.23 -7.47 -7.41
N MET A 10 -21.44 -7.79 -6.13
CA MET A 10 -22.77 -8.00 -5.57
C MET A 10 -23.63 -6.74 -5.67
N LEU A 11 -23.10 -5.58 -5.27
CA LEU A 11 -23.80 -4.30 -5.32
C LEU A 11 -24.13 -3.86 -6.76
N LYS A 12 -23.20 -4.05 -7.71
CA LYS A 12 -23.44 -3.82 -9.14
C LYS A 12 -24.62 -4.66 -9.64
N THR A 13 -24.63 -5.96 -9.36
CA THR A 13 -25.72 -6.86 -9.77
C THR A 13 -27.08 -6.47 -9.20
N ARG A 14 -27.11 -5.80 -8.03
CA ARG A 14 -28.34 -5.36 -7.38
C ARG A 14 -28.76 -3.93 -7.74
N GLY A 15 -27.96 -3.20 -8.52
CA GLY A 15 -28.20 -1.78 -8.81
C GLY A 15 -28.09 -0.89 -7.57
N LEU A 16 -27.23 -1.28 -6.60
CA LEU A 16 -27.04 -0.57 -5.33
C LEU A 16 -25.68 0.11 -5.20
N LEU A 17 -24.78 -0.11 -6.16
CA LEU A 17 -23.45 0.49 -6.16
C LEU A 17 -23.55 1.98 -6.53
N ASN A 18 -22.88 2.82 -5.75
CA ASN A 18 -22.84 4.29 -5.85
C ASN A 18 -24.18 4.99 -5.56
N ASP A 19 -25.28 4.26 -5.47
CA ASP A 19 -26.57 4.70 -4.94
C ASP A 19 -27.37 3.50 -4.39
N PRO A 20 -27.60 3.38 -3.06
CA PRO A 20 -27.18 4.28 -2.00
C PRO A 20 -25.81 3.90 -1.39
N ILE A 21 -25.16 2.81 -1.86
CA ILE A 21 -24.02 2.21 -1.18
C ILE A 21 -22.71 2.54 -1.89
N ARG A 22 -21.81 3.16 -1.14
CA ARG A 22 -20.43 3.47 -1.52
C ARG A 22 -19.46 2.47 -0.93
N VAL A 23 -18.38 2.15 -1.66
CA VAL A 23 -17.36 1.18 -1.23
C VAL A 23 -16.03 1.89 -1.02
N ILE A 24 -15.44 1.69 0.17
CA ILE A 24 -14.10 2.15 0.51
C ILE A 24 -13.23 0.96 0.95
N THR A 25 -11.92 1.03 0.74
CA THR A 25 -11.02 -0.10 0.95
C THR A 25 -9.68 0.28 1.58
N THR A 26 -8.84 -0.73 1.78
CA THR A 26 -7.44 -0.59 2.17
C THR A 26 -6.58 -1.52 1.31
N ASN A 27 -5.30 -1.13 1.19
CA ASN A 27 -4.12 -1.81 0.62
C ASN A 27 -3.60 -1.23 -0.70
N GLY A 28 -4.48 -0.89 -1.64
CA GLY A 28 -4.08 -0.41 -2.96
C GLY A 28 -3.59 -1.52 -3.88
N ALA A 29 -4.19 -2.71 -3.81
CA ALA A 29 -3.86 -3.81 -4.73
C ALA A 29 -4.09 -3.41 -6.19
N PRO A 30 -3.30 -3.93 -7.17
CA PRO A 30 -3.45 -3.56 -8.59
C PRO A 30 -4.89 -3.67 -9.12
N TYR A 31 -5.59 -4.76 -8.79
CA TYR A 31 -6.99 -4.95 -9.18
C TYR A 31 -7.96 -4.00 -8.45
N GLY A 32 -7.59 -3.54 -7.25
CA GLY A 32 -8.32 -2.51 -6.50
C GLY A 32 -8.18 -1.14 -7.15
N ILE A 33 -6.97 -0.82 -7.64
CA ILE A 33 -6.69 0.42 -8.39
C ILE A 33 -7.58 0.51 -9.64
N GLU A 34 -7.71 -0.58 -10.40
CA GLU A 34 -8.60 -0.60 -11.56
C GLU A 34 -10.07 -0.37 -11.17
N LEU A 35 -10.54 -0.96 -10.08
CA LEU A 35 -11.90 -0.71 -9.57
C LEU A 35 -12.12 0.74 -9.12
N ILE A 36 -11.08 1.43 -8.63
CA ILE A 36 -11.15 2.86 -8.33
C ILE A 36 -11.22 3.67 -9.63
N LYS A 37 -10.39 3.34 -10.64
CA LYS A 37 -10.42 4.00 -11.96
C LYS A 37 -11.78 3.86 -12.64
N GLU A 38 -12.44 2.72 -12.48
CA GLU A 38 -13.80 2.46 -12.97
C GLU A 38 -14.91 3.14 -12.13
N GLY A 39 -14.57 3.85 -11.05
CA GLY A 39 -15.54 4.48 -10.15
C GLY A 39 -16.36 3.50 -9.32
N SER A 40 -15.85 2.28 -9.11
CA SER A 40 -16.52 1.22 -8.36
C SER A 40 -16.08 1.12 -6.91
N ILE A 41 -14.92 1.70 -6.58
CA ILE A 41 -14.43 1.96 -5.24
C ILE A 41 -14.17 3.46 -5.17
N ASP A 42 -14.74 4.14 -4.18
CA ASP A 42 -14.64 5.60 -4.07
C ASP A 42 -13.33 6.06 -3.44
N TYR A 43 -12.71 5.21 -2.62
CA TYR A 43 -11.52 5.57 -1.85
C TYR A 43 -10.77 4.32 -1.38
N SER A 44 -9.44 4.40 -1.35
CA SER A 44 -8.61 3.41 -0.66
C SER A 44 -7.43 4.08 0.05
N ILE A 45 -6.75 3.30 0.88
CA ILE A 45 -5.51 3.69 1.54
C ILE A 45 -4.42 2.74 1.06
N SER A 46 -3.34 3.27 0.50
CA SER A 46 -2.18 2.48 0.09
C SER A 46 -1.45 1.95 1.33
N THR A 47 -1.37 0.62 1.42
CA THR A 47 -0.53 -0.12 2.35
C THR A 47 0.09 -1.27 1.55
N SER A 48 1.31 -1.05 1.05
CA SER A 48 1.97 -2.01 0.14
C SER A 48 2.59 -3.15 0.95
N PRO A 49 2.10 -4.39 0.82
CA PRO A 49 2.76 -5.55 1.43
C PRO A 49 4.15 -5.80 0.85
N GLY A 50 4.41 -5.36 -0.40
CA GLY A 50 5.74 -5.45 -1.02
C GLY A 50 6.76 -4.55 -0.33
N TRP A 51 6.41 -3.29 -0.11
CA TRP A 51 7.28 -2.35 0.61
C TRP A 51 7.41 -2.71 2.10
N GLU A 52 6.32 -3.16 2.75
CA GLU A 52 6.37 -3.71 4.11
C GLU A 52 7.36 -4.87 4.22
N GLY A 53 7.35 -5.79 3.25
CA GLY A 53 8.31 -6.90 3.17
C GLY A 53 9.75 -6.42 2.99
N PHE A 54 9.97 -5.42 2.14
CA PHE A 54 11.30 -4.83 1.93
C PHE A 54 11.83 -4.18 3.22
N VAL A 55 11.05 -3.36 3.91
CA VAL A 55 11.44 -2.73 5.18
C VAL A 55 11.67 -3.77 6.28
N SER A 56 10.86 -4.83 6.31
CA SER A 56 11.03 -5.94 7.26
C SER A 56 12.34 -6.69 7.03
N PHE A 57 12.70 -6.94 5.77
CA PHE A 57 13.99 -7.51 5.42
C PHE A 57 15.14 -6.59 5.86
N LEU A 58 15.05 -5.29 5.62
CA LEU A 58 16.08 -4.34 6.03
C LEU A 58 16.27 -4.29 7.54
N ALA A 59 15.19 -4.36 8.33
CA ALA A 59 15.28 -4.44 9.79
C ALA A 59 16.06 -5.68 10.25
N LEU A 60 15.78 -6.85 9.66
CA LEU A 60 16.51 -8.09 9.95
C LEU A 60 17.97 -8.01 9.48
N HIS A 61 18.21 -7.47 8.28
CA HIS A 61 19.54 -7.33 7.72
C HIS A 61 20.40 -6.39 8.59
N ALA A 62 19.86 -5.25 9.02
CA ALA A 62 20.51 -4.32 9.93
C ALA A 62 20.94 -4.99 11.24
N TYR A 63 20.09 -5.87 11.78
CA TYR A 63 20.41 -6.65 12.97
C TYR A 63 21.58 -7.62 12.73
N THR A 64 21.59 -8.34 11.60
CA THR A 64 22.70 -9.25 11.26
C THR A 64 24.03 -8.54 11.01
N GLN A 65 24.00 -7.23 10.71
CA GLN A 65 25.17 -6.37 10.54
C GLN A 65 25.53 -5.60 11.82
N GLU A 66 24.85 -5.88 12.94
CA GLU A 66 25.01 -5.17 14.22
C GLU A 66 24.76 -3.65 14.15
N LEU A 67 24.11 -3.16 13.09
CA LEU A 67 23.81 -1.73 12.90
C LEU A 67 22.66 -1.27 13.81
N ILE A 68 21.66 -2.12 13.99
CA ILE A 68 20.51 -1.89 14.88
C ILE A 68 20.29 -3.17 15.68
N THR A 69 20.43 -3.09 17.00
CA THR A 69 20.37 -4.28 17.89
C THR A 69 19.10 -4.33 18.75
N ASP A 70 18.22 -3.34 18.64
CA ASP A 70 16.95 -3.32 19.35
C ASP A 70 16.07 -4.50 18.95
N LEU A 71 15.49 -5.17 19.95
CA LEU A 71 14.56 -6.27 19.76
C LEU A 71 13.11 -5.78 19.91
N ASN A 72 12.17 -6.50 19.32
CA ASN A 72 10.72 -6.20 19.37
C ASN A 72 10.38 -4.78 18.89
N GLN A 73 11.07 -4.32 17.85
CA GLN A 73 10.83 -3.01 17.25
C GLN A 73 9.41 -2.91 16.68
N GLN A 74 8.74 -1.79 16.93
CA GLN A 74 7.50 -1.43 16.23
C GLN A 74 7.86 -0.50 15.07
N ILE A 75 7.75 -1.01 13.84
CA ILE A 75 8.00 -0.23 12.62
C ILE A 75 6.65 0.12 12.00
N LEU A 76 6.30 1.40 12.00
CA LEU A 76 5.07 1.90 11.40
C LEU A 76 5.37 2.39 9.99
N LEU A 77 4.85 1.69 8.97
CA LEU A 77 4.94 2.18 7.60
C LEU A 77 3.93 3.30 7.35
N PRO A 78 4.36 4.40 6.70
CA PRO A 78 3.45 5.41 6.21
C PRO A 78 2.41 4.81 5.25
N ASN A 79 1.18 5.30 5.37
CA ASN A 79 0.12 5.03 4.43
C ASN A 79 -0.35 6.33 3.77
N THR A 80 -0.91 6.21 2.58
CA THR A 80 -1.29 7.36 1.75
C THR A 80 -2.67 7.15 1.13
N PRO A 81 -3.47 8.23 1.01
CA PRO A 81 -4.77 8.16 0.37
C PRO A 81 -4.64 7.87 -1.14
N ILE A 82 -5.49 6.99 -1.64
CA ILE A 82 -5.65 6.71 -3.07
C ILE A 82 -6.90 7.43 -3.55
N THR A 83 -6.71 8.48 -4.33
CA THR A 83 -7.75 9.28 -4.97
C THR A 83 -7.50 9.32 -6.48
N PRO A 84 -8.47 9.72 -7.31
CA PRO A 84 -8.25 9.88 -8.75
C PRO A 84 -7.05 10.77 -9.10
N GLU A 85 -6.70 11.74 -8.24
CA GLU A 85 -5.56 12.64 -8.43
C GLU A 85 -4.21 12.00 -8.07
N THR A 86 -4.19 11.03 -7.14
CA THR A 86 -2.95 10.38 -6.68
C THR A 86 -2.72 9.01 -7.31
N ILE A 87 -3.69 8.50 -8.07
CA ILE A 87 -3.78 7.08 -8.46
C ILE A 87 -2.60 6.55 -9.29
N ASP A 88 -1.93 7.43 -10.03
CA ASP A 88 -0.76 7.08 -10.85
C ASP A 88 0.58 7.52 -10.22
N ASP A 89 0.55 8.20 -9.07
CA ASP A 89 1.73 8.59 -8.31
C ASP A 89 2.19 7.42 -7.43
N LYS A 90 3.30 6.76 -7.82
CA LYS A 90 3.86 5.61 -7.10
C LYS A 90 4.37 5.92 -5.69
N THR A 91 4.56 7.19 -5.33
CA THR A 91 4.87 7.61 -3.95
C THR A 91 3.62 7.68 -3.08
N LYS A 92 2.43 7.64 -3.69
CA LYS A 92 1.11 7.66 -3.03
C LYS A 92 0.36 6.34 -3.21
N VAL A 93 0.57 5.64 -4.32
CA VAL A 93 0.09 4.29 -4.58
C VAL A 93 1.30 3.38 -4.65
N VAL A 94 1.79 2.98 -3.49
CA VAL A 94 3.03 2.22 -3.39
C VAL A 94 2.82 0.84 -4.04
N PRO A 95 3.62 0.46 -5.06
CA PRO A 95 3.46 -0.80 -5.76
C PRO A 95 3.62 -2.01 -4.84
N TRP A 96 2.85 -3.06 -5.10
CA TRP A 96 2.97 -4.36 -4.40
C TRP A 96 4.13 -5.21 -4.94
N ASP A 97 4.40 -5.09 -6.24
CA ASP A 97 5.55 -5.72 -6.87
C ASP A 97 6.79 -4.83 -6.76
N VAL A 98 7.97 -5.44 -6.90
CA VAL A 98 9.26 -4.76 -6.79
C VAL A 98 9.31 -3.53 -7.70
N ASP A 99 9.57 -2.37 -7.10
CA ASP A 99 9.65 -1.10 -7.81
C ASP A 99 10.73 -0.20 -7.19
N PRO A 100 11.49 0.57 -8.01
CA PRO A 100 12.50 1.50 -7.50
C PRO A 100 11.99 2.53 -6.51
N VAL A 101 10.70 2.90 -6.55
CA VAL A 101 10.13 3.88 -5.61
C VAL A 101 10.27 3.45 -4.15
N TRP A 102 10.36 2.14 -3.87
CA TRP A 102 10.60 1.63 -2.52
C TRP A 102 11.90 2.14 -1.94
N ILE A 103 12.95 2.32 -2.76
CA ILE A 103 14.24 2.85 -2.34
C ILE A 103 14.10 4.31 -1.94
N ASP A 104 13.38 5.11 -2.73
CA ASP A 104 13.19 6.53 -2.45
C ASP A 104 12.36 6.75 -1.19
N LEU A 105 11.26 6.00 -1.04
CA LEU A 105 10.43 6.04 0.17
C LEU A 105 11.20 5.53 1.39
N THR A 106 12.01 4.48 1.26
CA THR A 106 12.83 3.98 2.37
C THR A 106 13.88 5.01 2.77
N ARG A 107 14.49 5.72 1.81
CA ARG A 107 15.44 6.79 2.09
C ARG A 107 14.80 7.96 2.86
N GLU A 108 13.55 8.28 2.55
CA GLU A 108 12.79 9.35 3.20
C GLU A 108 12.33 8.95 4.61
N TYR A 109 11.67 7.80 4.74
CA TYR A 109 10.97 7.42 5.97
C TYR A 109 11.80 6.54 6.93
N PHE A 110 12.81 5.85 6.40
CA PHE A 110 13.65 4.92 7.17
C PHE A 110 15.16 5.13 6.86
N PRO A 111 15.68 6.36 7.03
CA PRO A 111 17.06 6.68 6.66
C PRO A 111 18.12 5.85 7.40
N GLN A 112 17.76 5.22 8.52
CA GLN A 112 18.64 4.29 9.25
C GLN A 112 19.04 3.05 8.42
N TYR A 113 18.34 2.73 7.34
CA TYR A 113 18.67 1.60 6.46
C TYR A 113 19.48 1.98 5.22
N ASN A 114 19.82 3.27 5.01
CA ASN A 114 20.42 3.78 3.77
C ASN A 114 21.74 3.11 3.35
N SER A 115 22.47 2.49 4.28
CA SER A 115 23.73 1.79 3.99
C SER A 115 23.56 0.33 3.54
N LEU A 116 22.33 -0.17 3.44
CA LEU A 116 22.02 -1.59 3.22
C LEU A 116 21.56 -1.92 1.80
N TYR A 117 21.49 -0.95 0.90
CA TYR A 117 21.04 -1.10 -0.49
C TYR A 117 21.70 -0.12 -1.44
#